data_AF-A0A1R3U816-F1
#
_entry.id   AF-A0A1R3U816-F1
#
_cell.length_a   1.000
_cell.length_b   1.000
_cell.length_c   1.000
_cell.angle_alpha   90.00
_cell.angle_beta   90.00
_cell.angle_gamma   90.00
#
_symmetry.space_group_name_H-M   'P 1'
#
loop_
_entity.id
_entity.type
_entity.pdbx_description
1 polymer ?
#
loop_
_entity_poly.entity_id
_entity_poly.type
_entity_poly.pdbx_seq_one_letter_code
_entity_poly.pdbx_strand_id
1 'polypeptide(L)'
;MANAIELLKSAATTGHIAGQNPVDIFYGKLATQIDYAKQVGEGKAINTRSLWFRKQGAEYIVRIGRNAFEIAGSKLFKATDLDGVVAILNAAKQAIEADKKLQDAIAIHSMERSERLKAGRAKGKKAK
;
A
#
# COMPACT_ATOMS: atom_id res chain seq x y z
N MET A 1 -19.84 -25.73 -16.25
CA MET A 1 -20.13 -24.86 -15.09
C MET A 1 -18.80 -24.53 -14.43
N ALA A 2 -18.26 -23.33 -14.67
CA ALA A 2 -16.98 -22.93 -14.10
C ALA A 2 -17.08 -22.91 -12.57
N ASN A 3 -16.19 -23.65 -11.91
CA ASN A 3 -16.23 -23.87 -10.47
C ASN A 3 -16.12 -22.53 -9.75
N ALA A 4 -17.17 -22.13 -9.02
CA ALA A 4 -17.18 -20.92 -8.19
C ALA A 4 -15.97 -20.85 -7.24
N ILE A 5 -15.40 -21.99 -6.86
CA ILE A 5 -14.17 -22.11 -6.07
C ILE A 5 -12.92 -21.61 -6.82
N GLU A 6 -12.81 -21.82 -8.12
CA GLU A 6 -11.69 -21.26 -8.92
C GLU A 6 -11.82 -19.75 -9.09
N LEU A 7 -13.04 -19.26 -9.25
CA LEU A 7 -13.35 -17.83 -9.30
C LEU A 7 -13.08 -17.16 -7.94
N LEU A 8 -13.36 -17.84 -6.83
CA LEU A 8 -13.03 -17.35 -5.49
C LEU A 8 -11.53 -17.43 -5.19
N LYS A 9 -10.80 -18.42 -5.74
CA LYS A 9 -9.34 -18.50 -5.62
C LYS A 9 -8.64 -17.40 -6.40
N SER A 10 -9.08 -17.10 -7.63
CA SER A 10 -8.59 -15.95 -8.37
C SER A 10 -8.95 -14.65 -7.64
N ALA A 11 -10.18 -14.54 -7.12
CA ALA A 11 -10.67 -13.39 -6.35
C ALA A 11 -9.92 -13.16 -5.01
N ALA A 12 -9.47 -14.24 -4.35
CA ALA A 12 -8.75 -14.17 -3.08
C ALA A 12 -7.28 -13.70 -3.24
N THR A 13 -6.73 -13.79 -4.45
CA THR A 13 -5.42 -13.23 -4.82
C THR A 13 -5.51 -11.88 -5.54
N THR A 14 -6.68 -11.47 -6.03
CA THR A 14 -6.93 -10.18 -6.70
C THR A 14 -7.10 -9.01 -5.73
N GLY A 15 -6.16 -8.83 -4.82
CA GLY A 15 -5.88 -7.48 -4.35
C GLY A 15 -4.93 -6.83 -5.35
N HIS A 16 -5.43 -6.39 -6.52
CA HIS A 16 -4.68 -5.71 -7.60
C HIS A 16 -3.15 -5.79 -7.46
N ILE A 17 -2.59 -6.97 -7.75
CA ILE A 17 -1.16 -7.16 -7.84
C ILE A 17 -0.79 -6.76 -9.27
N ALA A 18 -0.59 -5.45 -9.49
CA ALA A 18 0.10 -4.99 -10.69
C ALA A 18 1.56 -5.45 -10.57
N GLY A 19 1.93 -6.53 -11.26
CA GLY A 19 3.30 -7.02 -11.39
C GLY A 19 3.67 -8.23 -10.52
N GLN A 20 4.52 -9.12 -11.06
CA GLN A 20 5.01 -10.29 -10.33
C GLN A 20 6.05 -9.92 -9.25
N ASN A 21 6.64 -8.72 -9.32
CA ASN A 21 7.69 -8.26 -8.43
C ASN A 21 7.12 -7.44 -7.24
N PRO A 22 7.60 -7.66 -6.00
CA PRO A 22 7.29 -6.83 -4.84
C PRO A 22 7.28 -5.30 -5.05
N VAL A 23 8.19 -4.79 -5.88
CA VAL A 23 8.31 -3.35 -6.17
C VAL A 23 7.16 -2.87 -7.04
N ASP A 24 6.79 -3.63 -8.09
CA ASP A 24 5.64 -3.31 -8.94
C ASP A 24 4.33 -3.30 -8.16
N ILE A 25 4.17 -4.29 -7.27
CA ILE A 25 3.02 -4.36 -6.35
C ILE A 25 2.95 -3.11 -5.47
N PHE A 26 4.10 -2.62 -5.04
CA PHE A 26 4.18 -1.41 -4.24
C PHE A 26 3.76 -0.18 -5.06
N TYR A 27 4.23 -0.06 -6.30
CA TYR A 27 3.81 1.01 -7.21
C TYR A 27 2.31 0.95 -7.53
N GLY A 28 1.74 -0.24 -7.72
CA GLY A 28 0.29 -0.41 -7.88
C GLY A 28 -0.49 0.11 -6.67
N LYS A 29 -0.02 -0.20 -5.45
CA LYS A 29 -0.62 0.35 -4.21
C LYS A 29 -0.47 1.86 -4.12
N LEU A 30 0.68 2.40 -4.49
CA LEU A 30 0.92 3.84 -4.49
C LEU A 30 -0.05 4.55 -5.44
N ALA A 31 -0.23 4.03 -6.66
CA ALA A 31 -1.22 4.53 -7.60
C ALA A 31 -2.65 4.46 -7.04
N THR A 32 -3.02 3.36 -6.36
CA THR A 32 -4.32 3.25 -5.69
C THR A 32 -4.50 4.32 -4.59
N GLN A 33 -3.44 4.65 -3.84
CA GLN A 33 -3.52 5.70 -2.81
C GLN A 33 -3.68 7.10 -3.41
N ILE A 34 -3.03 7.36 -4.54
CA ILE A 34 -3.24 8.61 -5.30
C ILE A 34 -4.70 8.71 -5.75
N ASP A 35 -5.24 7.63 -6.31
CA ASP A 35 -6.64 7.57 -6.74
C ASP A 35 -7.59 7.78 -5.56
N TYR A 36 -7.30 7.17 -4.41
CA TYR A 36 -8.07 7.40 -3.19
C TYR A 36 -8.00 8.84 -2.70
N ALA A 37 -6.84 9.51 -2.77
CA ALA A 37 -6.74 10.92 -2.40
C ALA A 37 -7.62 11.80 -3.29
N LYS A 38 -7.66 11.53 -4.60
CA LYS A 38 -8.55 12.22 -5.55
C LYS A 38 -10.03 11.95 -5.25
N GLN A 39 -10.40 10.69 -5.07
CA GLN A 39 -11.78 10.30 -4.75
C GLN A 39 -12.26 10.89 -3.41
N VAL A 40 -11.39 11.01 -2.40
CA VAL A 40 -11.72 11.72 -1.15
C VAL A 40 -11.92 13.22 -1.40
N GLY A 41 -11.17 13.81 -2.33
CA GLY A 41 -11.38 15.20 -2.78
C GLY A 41 -12.72 15.40 -3.48
N GLU A 42 -13.21 14.37 -4.18
CA GLU A 42 -14.55 14.32 -4.76
C GLU A 42 -15.66 14.02 -3.72
N GLY A 43 -15.32 13.90 -2.43
CA GLY A 43 -16.27 13.64 -1.36
C GLY A 43 -16.70 12.17 -1.22
N LYS A 44 -16.04 11.22 -1.90
CA LYS A 44 -16.35 9.79 -1.78
C LYS A 44 -15.84 9.22 -0.46
N ALA A 45 -16.67 8.42 0.20
CA ALA A 45 -16.29 7.72 1.42
C ALA A 45 -15.45 6.46 1.09
N ILE A 46 -14.17 6.47 1.47
CA ILE A 46 -13.25 5.34 1.28
C ILE A 46 -12.91 4.71 2.62
N ASN A 47 -12.69 3.39 2.63
CA ASN A 47 -12.26 2.67 3.82
C ASN A 47 -10.92 3.20 4.34
N THR A 48 -10.98 3.94 5.44
CA THR A 48 -9.86 4.66 6.06
C THR A 48 -8.76 3.75 6.59
N ARG A 49 -9.04 2.47 6.88
CA ARG A 49 -8.04 1.52 7.43
C ARG A 49 -6.95 1.13 6.44
N SER A 50 -7.20 1.31 5.15
CA SER A 50 -6.24 0.99 4.09
C SER A 50 -5.54 2.23 3.53
N LEU A 51 -5.97 3.43 3.95
CA LEU A 51 -5.37 4.68 3.50
C LEU A 51 -4.00 4.87 4.13
N TRP A 52 -3.11 5.40 3.31
CA TRP A 52 -1.76 5.81 3.70
C TRP A 52 -1.74 7.24 4.21
N PHE A 53 -2.83 7.98 4.02
CA PHE A 53 -2.99 9.33 4.52
C PHE A 53 -4.20 9.42 5.44
N ARG A 54 -4.16 10.36 6.38
CA ARG A 54 -5.29 10.66 7.26
C ARG A 54 -5.33 12.16 7.55
N LYS A 55 -6.52 12.71 7.70
CA LYS A 55 -6.70 14.07 8.18
C LYS A 55 -6.35 14.13 9.67
N GLN A 56 -5.55 15.12 10.07
CA GLN A 56 -5.21 15.44 11.44
C GLN A 56 -5.37 16.95 11.64
N GLY A 57 -6.51 17.36 12.22
CA GLY A 57 -6.85 18.77 12.36
C GLY A 57 -7.01 19.46 11.00
N ALA A 58 -6.22 20.51 10.77
CA ALA A 58 -6.19 21.26 9.52
C ALA A 58 -5.29 20.63 8.43
N GLU A 59 -4.46 19.64 8.79
CA GLU A 59 -3.47 19.04 7.89
C GLU A 59 -3.80 17.57 7.60
N TYR A 60 -3.07 16.98 6.66
CA TYR A 60 -3.03 15.56 6.38
C TYR A 60 -1.67 14.99 6.76
N ILE A 61 -1.67 13.86 7.48
CA ILE A 61 -0.46 13.04 7.65
C ILE A 61 -0.45 11.98 6.56
N VAL A 62 0.66 11.84 5.85
CA VAL A 62 0.92 10.81 4.85
C VAL A 62 2.01 9.86 5.36
N ARG A 63 1.75 8.57 5.27
CA ARG A 63 2.64 7.47 5.67
C ARG A 63 2.81 6.51 4.50
N ILE A 64 4.00 6.48 3.93
CA ILE A 64 4.28 5.67 2.74
C ILE A 64 4.40 4.20 3.13
N GLY A 65 3.47 3.39 2.62
CA GLY A 65 3.38 1.98 2.95
C GLY A 65 2.83 1.70 4.36
N ARG A 66 2.51 0.42 4.61
CA ARG A 66 2.00 -0.03 5.91
C ARG A 66 3.08 -0.09 6.99
N ASN A 67 4.34 -0.26 6.60
CA ASN A 67 5.49 -0.32 7.49
C ASN A 67 6.14 1.04 7.74
N ALA A 68 5.63 2.13 7.13
CA ALA A 68 6.20 3.47 7.22
C ALA A 68 7.68 3.49 6.78
N PHE A 69 7.92 3.35 5.47
CA PHE A 69 9.27 3.40 4.93
C PHE A 69 9.90 4.76 5.22
N GLU A 70 11.17 4.75 5.61
CA GLU A 70 11.93 5.96 5.82
C GLU A 70 12.42 6.46 4.47
N ILE A 71 11.93 7.62 4.05
CA ILE A 71 12.32 8.27 2.81
C ILE A 71 12.85 9.64 3.20
N ALA A 72 14.08 9.95 2.81
CA ALA A 72 14.76 11.20 3.17
C ALA A 72 14.78 11.48 4.69
N GLY A 73 14.97 10.45 5.53
CA GLY A 73 15.06 10.59 6.99
C GLY A 73 13.72 10.76 7.70
N SER A 74 12.58 10.63 7.00
CA SER A 74 11.25 10.67 7.62
C SER A 74 10.36 9.49 7.19
N LYS A 75 9.51 9.06 8.13
CA LYS A 75 8.49 8.01 7.93
C LYS A 75 7.07 8.57 7.83
N LEU A 76 6.90 9.85 8.20
CA LEU A 76 5.62 10.56 8.24
C LEU A 76 5.81 11.93 7.60
N PHE A 77 4.97 12.22 6.63
CA PHE A 77 4.98 13.48 5.89
C PHE A 77 3.70 14.24 6.19
N LYS A 78 3.75 15.56 6.09
CA LYS A 78 2.59 16.43 6.29
C LYS A 78 2.22 17.10 4.98
N ALA A 79 0.92 17.21 4.74
CA ALA A 79 0.35 17.93 3.62
C ALA A 79 -0.76 18.87 4.13
N THR A 80 -0.92 20.04 3.53
CA THR A 80 -2.00 20.99 3.87
C THR A 80 -3.35 20.51 3.38
N ASP A 81 -3.37 19.82 2.24
CA ASP A 81 -4.58 19.41 1.52
C ASP A 81 -4.33 18.09 0.77
N LEU A 82 -5.37 17.61 0.08
CA LEU A 82 -5.33 16.36 -0.67
C LEU A 82 -4.42 16.43 -1.90
N ASP A 83 -4.23 17.61 -2.50
CA ASP A 83 -3.30 17.79 -3.61
C ASP A 83 -1.85 17.64 -3.12
N GLY A 84 -1.55 18.18 -1.94
CA GLY A 84 -0.30 17.94 -1.23
C GLY A 84 -0.08 16.47 -0.89
N VAL A 85 -1.15 15.73 -0.53
CA VAL A 85 -1.05 14.27 -0.33
C VAL A 85 -0.64 13.58 -1.62
N VAL A 86 -1.26 13.93 -2.75
CA VAL A 86 -0.91 13.38 -4.07
C VAL A 86 0.52 13.73 -4.45
N ALA A 87 0.96 14.97 -4.20
CA ALA A 87 2.33 15.41 -4.46
C ALA A 87 3.35 14.58 -3.65
N ILE A 88 3.11 14.36 -2.36
CA ILE A 88 3.96 13.53 -1.50
C ILE A 88 4.02 12.08 -2.00
N LEU A 89 2.88 11.51 -2.39
CA LEU A 89 2.83 10.14 -2.92
C LEU A 89 3.64 10.02 -4.22
N ASN A 90 3.53 10.99 -5.13
CA ASN A 90 4.32 11.04 -6.36
C ASN A 90 5.82 11.23 -6.09
N ALA A 91 6.18 12.12 -5.16
CA ALA A 91 7.58 12.31 -4.75
C ALA A 91 8.16 11.04 -4.13
N ALA A 92 7.38 10.32 -3.31
CA ALA A 92 7.78 9.03 -2.76
C ALA A 92 8.00 7.99 -3.85
N LYS A 93 7.17 7.97 -4.90
CA LYS A 93 7.38 7.11 -6.07
C LYS A 93 8.73 7.40 -6.73
N GLN A 94 9.02 8.66 -7.04
CA GLN A 94 10.27 9.08 -7.67
C GLN A 94 11.49 8.75 -6.79
N ALA A 95 11.39 8.96 -5.48
CA ALA A 95 12.46 8.62 -4.54
C ALA A 95 12.74 7.12 -4.52
N ILE A 96 11.70 6.27 -4.56
CA ILE A 96 11.87 4.81 -4.62
C ILE A 96 12.43 4.38 -5.99
N GLU A 97 12.00 5.00 -7.08
CA GLU A 97 12.55 4.71 -8.42
C GLU A 97 14.04 5.05 -8.52
N ALA A 98 14.48 6.13 -7.85
CA ALA A 98 15.87 6.58 -7.85
C ALA A 98 16.78 5.83 -6.85
N ASP A 99 16.24 5.20 -5.80
CA ASP A 99 17.01 4.52 -4.76
C ASP A 99 16.79 3.00 -4.74
N LYS A 100 17.81 2.27 -5.22
CA LYS A 100 17.81 0.81 -5.23
C LYS A 100 17.73 0.19 -3.83
N LYS A 101 18.29 0.84 -2.79
CA LYS A 101 18.20 0.33 -1.41
C LYS A 101 16.76 0.39 -0.89
N LEU A 102 16.00 1.41 -1.28
CA LEU A 102 14.57 1.48 -0.95
C LEU A 102 13.77 0.39 -1.69
N GLN A 103 14.09 0.12 -2.95
CA GLN A 103 13.48 -0.99 -3.70
C GLN A 103 13.77 -2.35 -3.04
N ASP A 104 15.03 -2.59 -2.64
CA ASP A 104 15.43 -3.82 -1.96
C ASP A 104 14.75 -3.95 -0.59
N ALA A 105 14.64 -2.86 0.17
CA ALA A 105 13.90 -2.85 1.45
C ALA A 105 12.40 -3.16 1.26
N ILE A 106 11.78 -2.65 0.19
CA ILE A 106 10.39 -2.98 -0.17
C ILE A 106 10.26 -4.47 -0.50
N ALA A 107 11.21 -5.03 -1.25
CA ALA A 107 11.23 -6.44 -1.59
C ALA A 107 11.36 -7.33 -0.33
N ILE A 108 12.32 -7.01 0.55
CA ILE A 108 12.53 -7.71 1.82
C ILE A 108 11.26 -7.69 2.68
N HIS A 109 10.69 -6.50 2.91
CA HIS A 109 9.48 -6.38 3.74
C HIS A 109 8.25 -7.06 3.12
N SER A 110 8.16 -7.13 1.80
CA SER A 110 7.11 -7.89 1.11
C SER A 110 7.27 -9.39 1.35
N MET A 111 8.50 -9.91 1.28
CA MET A 111 8.81 -11.31 1.59
C MET A 111 8.52 -11.64 3.05
N GLU A 112 9.04 -10.86 4.01
CA GLU A 112 8.78 -11.04 5.45
C GLU A 112 7.28 -11.05 5.77
N ARG A 113 6.51 -10.18 5.12
CA ARG A 113 5.05 -10.14 5.27
C ARG A 113 4.41 -11.41 4.71
N SER A 114 4.86 -11.89 3.56
CA SER A 114 4.38 -13.13 2.95
C SER A 114 4.67 -14.34 3.84
N GLU A 115 5.88 -14.43 4.40
CA GLU A 115 6.27 -15.48 5.34
C GLU A 115 5.47 -15.44 6.63
N ARG A 116 5.29 -14.26 7.23
CA ARG A 116 4.42 -14.08 8.41
C ARG A 116 2.98 -14.50 8.14
N LEU A 117 2.45 -14.21 6.95
CA LEU A 117 1.10 -14.62 6.56
C LEU A 117 1.00 -16.13 6.32
N LYS A 118 2.02 -16.77 5.73
CA LYS A 118 2.11 -18.23 5.60
C LYS A 118 2.14 -18.89 6.98
N ALA A 119 2.97 -18.41 7.90
CA ALA A 119 3.07 -18.90 9.27
C ALA A 119 1.75 -18.71 10.04
N GLY A 120 1.09 -17.55 9.89
CA GLY A 120 -0.21 -17.28 10.50
C GLY A 120 -1.32 -18.19 9.97
N ARG A 121 -1.35 -18.45 8.65
CA ARG A 121 -2.31 -19.39 8.03
C ARG A 121 -2.07 -20.83 8.47
N ALA A 122 -0.82 -21.25 8.65
CA ALA A 122 -0.49 -22.58 9.15
C ALA A 122 -0.99 -22.80 10.60
N LYS A 123 -0.90 -21.77 11.46
CA LYS A 123 -1.46 -21.82 12.82
C LYS A 123 -3.00 -21.84 12.82
N GLY A 124 -3.64 -21.03 11.98
CA GLY A 124 -5.11 -21.03 11.84
C GLY A 124 -5.70 -22.33 11.29
N LYS A 125 -4.92 -23.10 10.53
CA LYS A 125 -5.33 -24.42 10.00
C LYS A 125 -5.15 -25.57 11.00
N LYS A 126 -4.35 -25.38 12.06
CA LYS A 126 -4.21 -26.32 13.18
C LYS A 126 -5.17 -26.04 14.34
N ALA A 127 -5.77 -24.85 14.38
CA ALA A 127 -6.70 -24.42 15.43
C ALA A 127 -8.18 -24.65 15.05
N LYS A 128 -8.44 -25.40 13.98
CA LYS A 128 -9.77 -25.72 13.45
C LYS A 128 -9.84 -27.22 13.21
#